data_AF-A0A835YGS9-F1
#
_entry.id   AF-A0A835YGS9-F1
#
_cell.length_a   1.000
_cell.length_b   1.000
_cell.length_c   1.000
_cell.angle_alpha   90.00
_cell.angle_beta   90.00
_cell.angle_gamma   90.00
#
_symmetry.space_group_name_H-M   'P 1'
#
loop_
_entity.id
_entity.type
_entity.pdbx_description
1 polymer ?
#
loop_
_entity_poly.entity_id
_entity_poly.type
_entity_poly.pdbx_seq_one_letter_code
_entity_poly.pdbx_strand_id
1 'polypeptide(L)'
;MNTLLAQAAQHATHMGQALQAASQVAAPAGPAQLQQIQQTLQALQQGQQIQQQTLQALQQGQQDLQQGQQDLQQTLVPVIAAAARSHNFEVIDDAEPPLMGVPDAAGNVPAGFPLTRAALRAMDGPALSALLLAYNVPPLHDVEARRQQLARFIHLRLPA
;
A
#
# COMPACT_ATOMS: atom_id res chain seq x y z
N MET A 1 13.13 -2.45 16.59
CA MET A 1 13.72 -1.76 15.42
C MET A 1 15.04 -1.01 15.68
N ASN A 2 15.62 -0.99 16.90
CA ASN A 2 16.83 -0.17 17.19
C ASN A 2 18.18 -0.89 17.00
N THR A 3 18.22 -2.22 16.96
CA THR A 3 19.49 -2.97 16.97
C THR A 3 20.18 -3.02 15.61
N LEU A 4 19.41 -2.99 14.52
CA LEU A 4 19.92 -3.11 13.14
C LEU A 4 20.59 -1.81 12.65
N LEU A 5 20.03 -0.65 13.01
CA LEU A 5 20.66 0.65 12.73
C LEU A 5 21.97 0.84 13.52
N ALA A 6 22.00 0.37 14.78
CA ALA A 6 23.19 0.43 15.61
C ALA A 6 24.32 -0.47 15.06
N GLN A 7 23.98 -1.67 14.60
CA GLN A 7 24.94 -2.57 13.95
C GLN A 7 25.48 -1.98 12.63
N ALA A 8 24.61 -1.39 11.78
CA ALA A 8 25.05 -0.76 10.53
C ALA A 8 26.00 0.42 10.76
N ALA A 9 25.75 1.25 11.79
CA ALA A 9 26.60 2.40 12.13
C ALA A 9 27.98 1.97 12.68
N GLN A 10 28.03 0.93 13.51
CA GLN A 10 29.30 0.36 13.97
C GLN A 10 30.12 -0.20 12.81
N HIS A 11 29.44 -0.84 11.86
CA HIS A 11 30.07 -1.45 10.70
C HIS A 11 30.66 -0.43 9.72
N ALA A 12 29.95 0.68 9.45
CA ALA A 12 30.46 1.79 8.64
C ALA A 12 31.73 2.42 9.26
N THR A 13 31.76 2.50 10.59
CA THR A 13 32.91 3.04 11.34
C THR A 13 34.14 2.15 11.20
N HIS A 14 33.98 0.83 11.30
CA HIS A 14 35.09 -0.11 11.14
C HIS A 14 35.61 -0.20 9.70
N MET A 15 34.72 -0.08 8.71
CA MET A 15 35.10 -0.08 7.30
C MET A 15 35.89 1.17 6.91
N GLY A 16 35.51 2.34 7.43
CA GLY A 16 36.25 3.60 7.25
C GLY A 16 37.68 3.52 7.81
N GLN A 17 37.84 2.91 8.99
CA GLN A 17 39.16 2.68 9.59
C GLN A 17 40.04 1.72 8.78
N ALA A 18 39.46 0.65 8.22
CA ALA A 18 40.19 -0.31 7.38
C ALA A 18 40.69 0.33 6.06
N LEU A 19 39.86 1.14 5.40
CA LEU A 19 40.22 1.85 4.16
C LEU A 19 41.31 2.90 4.38
N GLN A 20 41.28 3.60 5.51
CA GLN A 20 42.28 4.60 5.88
C GLN A 20 43.64 3.96 6.20
N ALA A 21 43.62 2.72 6.73
CA ALA A 21 44.82 1.95 6.97
C ALA A 21 45.42 1.37 5.67
N ALA A 22 44.57 0.97 4.71
CA ALA A 22 45.01 0.44 3.41
C ALA A 22 45.64 1.49 2.48
N SER A 23 45.37 2.78 2.70
CA SER A 23 45.88 3.88 1.85
C SER A 23 47.29 4.36 2.24
N GLN A 24 47.89 3.87 3.34
CA GLN A 24 49.25 4.23 3.78
C GLN A 24 50.34 3.21 3.38
N VAL A 25 50.04 2.28 2.47
CA VAL A 25 50.86 1.08 2.17
C VAL A 25 52.04 1.35 1.20
N ALA A 26 52.58 2.57 1.14
CA ALA A 26 53.72 2.87 0.26
C ALA A 26 55.11 2.44 0.80
N ALA A 27 55.17 1.64 1.87
CA ALA A 27 56.41 1.24 2.57
C ALA A 27 56.63 -0.30 2.57
N PRO A 28 57.90 -0.77 2.60
CA PRO A 28 58.25 -2.19 2.48
C PRO A 28 57.66 -3.07 3.60
N ALA A 29 57.17 -4.25 3.23
CA ALA A 29 56.38 -5.12 4.07
C ALA A 29 57.18 -5.83 5.17
N GLY A 30 57.13 -5.27 6.38
CA GLY A 30 57.58 -5.94 7.60
C GLY A 30 56.51 -6.88 8.19
N PRO A 31 56.88 -7.73 9.16
CA PRO A 31 55.98 -8.70 9.81
C PRO A 31 54.70 -8.07 10.43
N ALA A 32 54.77 -6.80 10.83
CA ALA A 32 53.60 -6.05 11.30
C ALA A 32 52.51 -5.88 10.23
N GLN A 33 52.90 -5.78 8.95
CA GLN A 33 51.96 -5.60 7.84
C GLN A 33 51.17 -6.88 7.53
N LEU A 34 51.79 -8.06 7.68
CA LEU A 34 51.10 -9.34 7.54
C LEU A 34 50.01 -9.55 8.59
N GLN A 35 50.27 -9.11 9.83
CA GLN A 35 49.30 -9.20 10.93
C GLN A 35 48.09 -8.28 10.69
N GLN A 36 48.34 -7.10 10.12
CA GLN A 36 47.29 -6.15 9.72
C GLN A 36 46.45 -6.65 8.53
N ILE A 37 47.06 -7.29 7.53
CA ILE A 37 46.35 -7.92 6.40
C ILE A 37 45.41 -9.03 6.92
N GLN A 38 45.87 -9.82 7.88
CA GLN A 38 45.08 -10.92 8.44
C GLN A 38 43.85 -10.43 9.22
N GLN A 39 44.00 -9.35 10.02
CA GLN A 39 42.85 -8.69 10.66
C GLN A 39 41.88 -8.08 9.65
N THR A 40 42.39 -7.46 8.59
CA THR A 40 41.56 -6.86 7.53
C THR A 40 40.72 -7.92 6.81
N LEU A 41 41.31 -9.08 6.49
CA LEU A 41 40.59 -10.19 5.87
C LEU A 41 39.47 -10.73 6.78
N GLN A 42 39.74 -10.87 8.08
CA GLN A 42 38.76 -11.37 9.03
C GLN A 42 37.58 -10.39 9.22
N ALA A 43 37.87 -9.08 9.26
CA ALA A 43 36.84 -8.04 9.27
C ALA A 43 36.02 -8.03 7.98
N LEU A 44 36.65 -8.22 6.81
CA LEU A 44 35.95 -8.32 5.53
C LEU A 44 35.00 -9.53 5.50
N GLN A 45 35.44 -10.67 6.06
CA GLN A 45 34.66 -11.90 6.09
C GLN A 45 33.44 -11.79 7.02
N GLN A 46 33.59 -11.21 8.21
CA GLN A 46 32.46 -10.84 9.07
C GLN A 46 31.52 -9.87 8.36
N GLY A 47 32.10 -8.91 7.64
CA GLY A 47 31.29 -7.91 6.96
C GLY A 47 30.43 -8.46 5.84
N GLN A 48 30.90 -9.47 5.11
CA GLN A 48 30.09 -10.19 4.14
C GLN A 48 28.95 -10.98 4.79
N GLN A 49 29.17 -11.58 5.96
CA GLN A 49 28.11 -12.31 6.68
C GLN A 49 27.00 -11.36 7.16
N ILE A 50 27.38 -10.24 7.76
CA ILE A 50 26.43 -9.21 8.20
C ILE A 50 25.66 -8.64 7.02
N GLN A 51 26.33 -8.41 5.89
CA GLN A 51 25.67 -7.94 4.67
C GLN A 51 24.61 -8.94 4.18
N GLN A 52 24.91 -10.24 4.16
CA GLN A 52 23.94 -11.26 3.76
C GLN A 52 22.72 -11.32 4.71
N GLN A 53 22.95 -11.27 6.02
CA GLN A 53 21.85 -11.23 7.00
C GLN A 53 20.99 -9.98 6.84
N THR A 54 21.61 -8.83 6.57
CA THR A 54 20.90 -7.56 6.35
C THR A 54 20.01 -7.63 5.11
N LEU A 55 20.50 -8.23 4.02
CA LEU A 55 19.71 -8.42 2.80
C LEU A 55 18.51 -9.35 3.02
N GLN A 56 18.69 -10.44 3.77
CA GLN A 56 17.59 -11.34 4.10
C GLN A 56 16.54 -10.65 4.99
N ALA A 57 16.97 -9.91 6.01
CA ALA A 57 16.07 -9.16 6.88
C ALA A 57 15.28 -8.09 6.10
N LEU A 58 15.93 -7.41 5.15
CA LEU A 58 15.28 -6.43 4.28
C LEU A 58 14.23 -7.09 3.36
N GLN A 59 14.54 -8.26 2.80
CA GLN A 59 13.59 -9.00 1.96
C GLN A 59 12.37 -9.45 2.77
N GLN A 60 12.58 -9.97 3.99
CA GLN A 60 11.48 -10.34 4.88
C GLN A 60 10.63 -9.12 5.25
N GLY A 61 11.27 -8.01 5.65
CA GLY A 61 10.54 -6.79 6.01
C GLY A 61 9.71 -6.22 4.85
N GLN A 62 10.17 -6.36 3.60
CA GLN A 62 9.38 -5.97 2.44
C GLN A 62 8.14 -6.86 2.25
N GLN A 63 8.27 -8.17 2.46
CA GLN A 63 7.13 -9.09 2.37
C GLN A 63 6.10 -8.79 3.47
N ASP A 64 6.55 -8.61 4.70
CA ASP A 64 5.68 -8.31 5.84
C ASP A 64 4.90 -6.99 5.63
N LEU A 65 5.57 -5.97 5.06
CA LEU A 65 4.93 -4.69 4.73
C LEU A 65 3.89 -4.81 3.61
N GLN A 66 4.14 -5.65 2.61
CA GLN A 66 3.18 -5.90 1.53
C GLN A 66 1.96 -6.65 2.08
N GLN A 67 2.18 -7.66 2.92
CA GLN A 67 1.10 -8.42 3.54
C GLN A 67 0.27 -7.54 4.48
N GLY A 68 0.92 -6.75 5.35
CA GLY A 68 0.21 -5.85 6.25
C GLY A 68 -0.64 -4.80 5.52
N GLN A 69 -0.20 -4.33 4.35
CA GLN A 69 -1.02 -3.44 3.52
C GLN A 69 -2.25 -4.13 2.95
N GLN A 70 -2.12 -5.38 2.50
CA GLN A 70 -3.25 -6.16 2.01
C GLN A 70 -4.27 -6.43 3.13
N ASP A 71 -3.80 -6.80 4.32
CA ASP A 71 -4.65 -7.06 5.48
C ASP A 71 -5.41 -5.81 5.92
N LEU A 72 -4.74 -4.65 5.93
CA LEU A 72 -5.37 -3.36 6.22
C LEU A 72 -6.42 -3.01 5.17
N GLN A 73 -6.15 -3.18 3.88
CA GLN A 73 -7.13 -2.92 2.83
C GLN A 73 -8.37 -3.83 2.99
N GLN A 74 -8.16 -5.13 3.23
CA GLN A 74 -9.25 -6.08 3.44
C GLN A 74 -10.11 -5.75 4.66
N THR A 75 -9.52 -5.15 5.69
CA THR A 75 -10.22 -4.78 6.92
C THR A 75 -10.94 -3.43 6.78
N LEU A 76 -10.31 -2.44 6.15
CA LEU A 76 -10.82 -1.07 6.11
C LEU A 76 -11.87 -0.85 5.02
N VAL A 77 -11.72 -1.48 3.85
CA VAL A 77 -12.64 -1.28 2.72
C VAL A 77 -14.10 -1.60 3.08
N PRO A 78 -14.42 -2.71 3.77
CA PRO A 78 -15.79 -2.99 4.21
C PRO A 78 -16.34 -1.93 5.18
N VAL A 79 -15.51 -1.42 6.09
CA VAL A 79 -15.90 -0.39 7.06
C VAL A 79 -16.20 0.92 6.36
N ILE A 80 -15.34 1.35 5.43
CA ILE A 80 -15.54 2.57 4.64
C ILE A 80 -16.79 2.43 3.76
N ALA A 81 -16.98 1.29 3.10
CA ALA A 81 -18.18 1.02 2.31
C ALA A 81 -19.46 1.06 3.15
N ALA A 82 -19.44 0.49 4.36
CA ALA A 82 -20.58 0.52 5.28
C ALA A 82 -20.89 1.95 5.76
N ALA A 83 -19.87 2.75 6.08
CA ALA A 83 -20.04 4.14 6.46
C ALA A 83 -20.63 4.98 5.31
N ALA A 84 -20.08 4.85 4.10
CA ALA A 84 -20.59 5.55 2.92
C ALA A 84 -22.05 5.17 2.60
N ARG A 85 -22.39 3.88 2.68
CA ARG A 85 -23.77 3.39 2.53
C ARG A 85 -24.71 3.94 3.61
N SER A 86 -24.24 4.02 4.85
CA SER A 86 -25.03 4.57 5.96
C SER A 86 -25.32 6.06 5.76
N HIS A 87 -24.32 6.84 5.33
CA HIS A 87 -24.50 8.23 4.94
C HIS A 87 -25.50 8.36 3.78
N ASN A 88 -25.32 7.59 2.71
CA ASN A 88 -26.19 7.65 1.52
C ASN A 88 -27.66 7.32 1.83
N PHE A 89 -27.92 6.49 2.84
CA PHE A 89 -29.26 6.16 3.28
C PHE A 89 -30.02 7.33 3.90
N GLU A 90 -29.31 8.23 4.57
CA GLU A 90 -29.87 9.42 5.21
C GLU A 90 -30.13 10.56 4.20
N VAL A 91 -29.58 10.47 2.99
CA VAL A 91 -29.79 11.46 1.94
C VAL A 91 -31.20 11.33 1.35
N ILE A 92 -32.07 12.28 1.68
CA ILE A 92 -33.47 12.31 1.24
C ILE A 92 -33.67 13.28 0.06
N ASP A 93 -33.03 14.45 0.11
CA ASP A 93 -33.23 15.51 -0.89
C ASP A 93 -32.33 15.35 -2.11
N ASP A 94 -32.81 15.81 -3.26
CA ASP A 94 -32.15 15.54 -4.53
C ASP A 94 -30.87 16.36 -4.79
N ALA A 95 -30.68 17.44 -4.04
CA ALA A 95 -29.58 18.37 -4.18
C ALA A 95 -28.53 18.24 -3.06
N GLU A 96 -28.93 17.98 -1.82
CA GLU A 96 -28.04 17.97 -0.64
C GLU A 96 -28.57 17.02 0.44
N PRO A 97 -27.70 16.41 1.26
CA PRO A 97 -26.25 16.41 1.17
C PRO A 97 -25.73 15.55 0.00
N PRO A 98 -24.48 15.75 -0.46
CA PRO A 98 -23.89 14.92 -1.51
C PRO A 98 -23.79 13.46 -1.08
N LEU A 99 -23.86 12.57 -2.06
CA LEU A 99 -23.62 11.14 -1.86
C LEU A 99 -22.12 10.89 -1.64
N MET A 100 -21.82 10.00 -0.72
CA MET A 100 -20.47 9.47 -0.51
C MET A 100 -20.20 8.31 -1.45
N GLY A 101 -19.05 8.36 -2.13
CA GLY A 101 -18.56 7.28 -2.97
C GLY A 101 -18.42 5.98 -2.17
N VAL A 102 -19.04 4.91 -2.65
CA VAL A 102 -18.90 3.58 -2.05
C VAL A 102 -17.72 2.88 -2.75
N PRO A 103 -16.66 2.48 -2.03
CA PRO A 103 -15.56 1.75 -2.64
C PRO A 103 -16.01 0.35 -3.09
N ASP A 104 -15.40 -0.13 -4.16
CA ASP A 104 -15.46 -1.52 -4.63
C ASP A 104 -14.61 -2.46 -3.73
N ALA A 105 -14.55 -3.73 -4.10
CA ALA A 105 -13.76 -4.72 -3.35
C ALA A 105 -12.24 -4.44 -3.36
N ALA A 106 -11.75 -3.63 -4.30
CA ALA A 106 -10.36 -3.19 -4.37
C ALA A 106 -10.12 -1.86 -3.64
N GLY A 107 -11.14 -1.30 -2.98
CA GLY A 107 -11.06 -0.06 -2.23
C GLY A 107 -11.18 1.21 -3.07
N ASN A 108 -11.52 1.09 -4.36
CA ASN A 108 -11.63 2.24 -5.26
C ASN A 108 -13.09 2.63 -5.44
N VAL A 109 -13.37 3.93 -5.52
CA VAL A 109 -14.70 4.40 -5.95
C VAL A 109 -14.73 4.41 -7.48
N PRO A 110 -15.64 3.68 -8.14
CA PRO A 110 -15.74 3.67 -9.58
C PRO A 110 -15.92 5.06 -10.20
N ALA A 111 -15.27 5.28 -11.35
CA ALA A 111 -15.42 6.51 -12.09
C ALA A 111 -16.88 6.73 -12.52
N GLY A 112 -17.34 7.97 -12.46
CA GLY A 112 -18.72 8.32 -12.78
C GLY A 112 -19.73 8.06 -11.67
N PHE A 113 -19.27 7.78 -10.44
CA PHE A 113 -20.15 7.73 -9.27
C PHE A 113 -20.98 9.01 -9.15
N PRO A 114 -22.32 8.92 -8.99
CA PRO A 114 -23.17 10.10 -8.93
C PRO A 114 -22.96 10.84 -7.61
N LEU A 115 -22.62 12.13 -7.68
CA LEU A 115 -22.41 12.97 -6.50
C LEU A 115 -23.72 13.34 -5.77
N THR A 116 -24.87 13.21 -6.44
CA THR A 116 -26.18 13.55 -5.88
C THR A 116 -27.24 12.54 -6.35
N ARG A 117 -28.40 12.54 -5.69
CA ARG A 117 -29.54 11.73 -6.11
C ARG A 117 -30.08 12.17 -7.47
N ALA A 118 -30.14 13.48 -7.73
CA ALA A 118 -30.52 14.01 -9.04
C ALA A 118 -29.58 13.49 -10.14
N ALA A 119 -28.26 13.50 -9.88
CA ALA A 119 -27.27 12.95 -10.82
C ALA A 119 -27.51 11.47 -11.08
N LEU A 120 -27.76 10.66 -10.04
CA LEU A 120 -28.08 9.24 -10.18
C LEU A 120 -29.35 9.02 -11.02
N ARG A 121 -30.41 9.82 -10.81
CA ARG A 121 -31.65 9.73 -11.61
C ARG A 121 -31.45 10.14 -13.07
N ALA A 122 -30.57 11.11 -13.32
CA ALA A 122 -30.25 11.59 -14.65
C ALA A 122 -29.31 10.65 -15.43
N MET A 123 -28.72 9.64 -14.79
CA MET A 123 -27.85 8.68 -15.48
C MET A 123 -28.60 7.88 -16.54
N ASP A 124 -27.94 7.67 -17.67
CA ASP A 124 -28.44 6.83 -18.76
C ASP A 124 -28.12 5.35 -18.54
N GLY A 125 -28.69 4.48 -19.39
CA GLY A 125 -28.51 3.04 -19.32
C GLY A 125 -27.04 2.58 -19.41
N PRO A 126 -26.25 3.09 -20.37
CA PRO A 126 -24.81 2.79 -20.45
C PRO A 126 -24.03 3.15 -19.20
N ALA A 127 -24.21 4.36 -18.64
CA ALA A 127 -23.49 4.80 -17.45
C ALA A 127 -23.88 3.98 -16.21
N LEU A 128 -25.17 3.67 -16.03
CA LEU A 128 -25.63 2.78 -14.96
C LEU A 128 -25.04 1.38 -15.08
N SER A 129 -24.94 0.85 -16.31
CA SER A 129 -24.36 -0.48 -16.55
C SER A 129 -22.87 -0.52 -16.25
N ALA A 130 -22.13 0.52 -16.66
CA ALA A 130 -20.71 0.64 -16.38
C ALA A 130 -20.44 0.68 -14.87
N LEU A 131 -21.22 1.44 -14.10
CA LEU A 131 -21.09 1.47 -12.63
C LEU A 131 -21.44 0.13 -11.98
N LEU A 132 -22.54 -0.50 -12.38
CA LEU A 132 -22.93 -1.81 -11.84
C LEU A 132 -21.85 -2.86 -12.11
N LEU A 133 -21.32 -2.90 -13.33
CA LEU A 133 -20.22 -3.80 -13.70
C LEU A 133 -18.94 -3.50 -12.91
N ALA A 134 -18.61 -2.22 -12.65
CA ALA A 134 -17.48 -1.86 -11.81
C ALA A 134 -17.61 -2.38 -10.37
N TYR A 135 -18.85 -2.47 -9.86
CA TYR A 135 -19.15 -3.12 -8.58
C TYR A 135 -19.31 -4.65 -8.66
N ASN A 136 -19.04 -5.27 -9.82
CA ASN A 136 -19.29 -6.68 -10.12
C ASN A 136 -20.76 -7.10 -9.93
N VAL A 137 -21.68 -6.18 -10.17
CA VAL A 137 -23.13 -6.42 -10.15
C VAL A 137 -23.63 -6.57 -11.60
N PRO A 138 -24.17 -7.73 -12.00
CA PRO A 138 -24.72 -7.91 -13.33
C PRO A 138 -25.89 -6.93 -13.59
N PRO A 139 -25.82 -6.09 -14.63
CA PRO A 139 -26.85 -5.09 -14.89
C PRO A 139 -28.13 -5.72 -15.43
N LEU A 140 -29.27 -5.29 -14.91
CA LEU A 140 -30.58 -5.64 -15.46
C LEU A 140 -30.83 -4.99 -16.83
N HIS A 141 -31.78 -5.53 -17.60
CA HIS A 141 -32.03 -5.04 -18.97
C HIS A 141 -32.68 -3.65 -19.02
N ASP A 142 -33.52 -3.33 -18.04
CA ASP A 142 -34.24 -2.06 -17.98
C ASP A 142 -33.42 -0.94 -17.28
N VAL A 143 -33.58 0.30 -17.72
CA VAL A 143 -32.84 1.46 -17.16
C VAL A 143 -33.29 1.75 -15.73
N GLU A 144 -34.60 1.74 -15.49
CA GLU A 144 -35.15 1.99 -14.15
C GLU A 144 -34.78 0.86 -13.19
N ALA A 145 -34.85 -0.39 -13.64
CA ALA A 145 -34.39 -1.54 -12.87
C ALA A 145 -32.90 -1.44 -12.48
N ARG A 146 -32.02 -1.02 -13.41
CA ARG A 146 -30.60 -0.76 -13.12
C ARG A 146 -30.40 0.39 -12.14
N ARG A 147 -31.17 1.47 -12.27
CA ARG A 147 -31.15 2.60 -11.36
C ARG A 147 -31.51 2.18 -9.94
N GLN A 148 -32.59 1.42 -9.78
CA GLN A 148 -33.00 0.85 -8.49
C GLN A 148 -32.00 -0.17 -7.97
N GLN A 149 -31.34 -0.94 -8.83
CA GLN A 149 -30.29 -1.88 -8.46
C GLN A 149 -29.07 -1.14 -7.89
N LEU A 150 -28.61 -0.08 -8.56
CA LEU A 150 -27.51 0.76 -8.08
C LEU A 150 -27.88 1.44 -6.76
N ALA A 151 -29.08 2.03 -6.67
CA ALA A 151 -29.58 2.67 -5.45
C ALA A 151 -29.61 1.70 -4.27
N ARG A 152 -30.12 0.47 -4.46
CA ARG A 152 -30.08 -0.58 -3.44
C ARG A 152 -28.65 -0.94 -3.04
N PHE A 153 -27.72 -1.07 -3.99
CA PHE A 153 -26.32 -1.39 -3.70
C PHE A 153 -25.62 -0.31 -2.85
N ILE A 154 -25.89 0.97 -3.14
CA ILE A 154 -25.30 2.10 -2.40
C ILE A 154 -26.14 2.54 -1.18
N HIS A 155 -27.19 1.78 -0.84
CA HIS A 155 -28.15 2.06 0.24
C HIS A 155 -28.93 3.38 0.12
N LEU A 156 -29.18 3.84 -1.11
CA LEU A 156 -29.97 5.03 -1.37
C LEU A 156 -31.47 4.73 -1.51
N ARG A 157 -32.33 5.52 -0.86
CA ARG A 157 -33.79 5.43 -1.00
C ARG A 157 -34.31 6.28 -2.16
N LEU A 158 -34.58 5.67 -3.32
CA LEU A 158 -35.28 6.35 -4.40
C LEU A 158 -36.80 6.25 -4.22
N PRO A 159 -37.57 7.32 -4.49
CA PRO A 159 -39.02 7.21 -4.65
C PRO A 159 -39.32 6.31 -5.85
N ALA A 160 -40.43 5.57 -5.75
CA ALA A 160 -40.96 4.73 -6.83
C ALA A 160 -41.45 5.57 -8.01
#